data_AF-A0A936ITP7-F1
#
_entry.id   AF-A0A936ITP7-F1
#
_cell.length_a   1.000
_cell.length_b   1.000
_cell.length_c   1.000
_cell.angle_alpha   90.00
_cell.angle_beta   90.00
_cell.angle_gamma   90.00
#
_symmetry.space_group_name_H-M   'P 1'
#
loop_
_entity.id
_entity.type
_entity.pdbx_description
1 polymer ?
#
loop_
_entity_poly.entity_id
_entity_poly.type
_entity_poly.pdbx_seq_one_letter_code
_entity_poly.pdbx_strand_id
1 'polypeptide(L)'
;MTVLLFFFLLVFPVAAQEAHEICASCHKLQATDFQSHPHAKQQINCGTCHGESETHSSTNGGSPPDRVPAGYELPAECGACHTDAQKDYSASKHGVTVLARGQKLAAHCGTCHGVHAPRTLAQMKVQCNRCHEKLAEPHPPVPPSETAQVCFTCHNNHTLKTAAR
;
A
#
# COMPACT_ATOMS: atom_id res chain seq x y z
N MET A 1 25.45 34.43 -44.71
CA MET A 1 24.90 33.16 -44.22
C MET A 1 25.48 32.89 -42.84
N THR A 2 24.87 33.45 -41.81
CA THR A 2 25.32 33.31 -40.43
C THR A 2 24.27 32.45 -39.73
N VAL A 3 24.53 31.15 -39.64
CA VAL A 3 23.62 30.19 -38.98
C VAL A 3 23.83 30.36 -37.48
N LEU A 4 22.89 31.05 -36.84
CA LEU A 4 22.76 31.08 -35.38
C LEU A 4 22.33 29.69 -34.92
N LEU A 5 23.29 28.91 -34.41
CA LEU A 5 23.03 27.67 -33.69
C LEU A 5 22.33 28.01 -32.37
N PHE A 6 21.01 27.96 -32.37
CA PHE A 6 20.22 27.92 -31.13
C PHE A 6 20.50 26.59 -30.43
N PHE A 7 21.42 26.62 -29.47
CA PHE A 7 21.61 25.54 -28.51
C PHE A 7 20.38 25.54 -27.58
N PHE A 8 19.32 24.83 -27.97
CA PHE A 8 18.21 24.52 -27.06
C PHE A 8 18.76 23.58 -25.99
N LEU A 9 19.20 24.14 -24.87
CA LEU A 9 19.45 23.38 -23.65
C LEU A 9 18.10 22.77 -23.23
N LEU A 10 17.90 21.51 -23.59
CA LEU A 10 16.85 20.68 -23.03
C LEU A 10 17.19 20.48 -21.55
N VAL A 11 16.72 21.42 -20.72
CA VAL A 11 16.71 21.26 -19.27
C VAL A 11 15.63 20.24 -18.96
N PHE A 12 15.98 18.96 -19.08
CA PHE A 12 15.17 17.88 -18.51
C PHE A 12 15.15 18.09 -16.99
N PRO A 13 13.98 18.03 -16.33
CA PRO A 13 13.92 18.18 -14.89
C PRO A 13 14.57 16.94 -14.27
N VAL A 14 15.82 17.07 -13.84
CA VAL A 14 16.61 16.04 -13.12
C VAL A 14 15.96 15.66 -11.77
N ALA A 15 15.02 16.46 -11.26
CA ALA A 15 14.53 16.38 -9.90
C ALA A 15 13.65 15.15 -9.57
N ALA A 16 12.98 14.52 -10.54
CA ALA A 16 12.02 13.44 -10.22
C ALA A 16 12.67 12.05 -10.11
N GLN A 17 13.87 11.86 -10.67
CA GLN A 17 14.54 10.57 -10.77
C GLN A 17 15.49 10.28 -9.58
N GLU A 18 15.90 11.29 -8.81
CA GLU A 18 16.94 11.15 -7.79
C GLU A 18 16.48 10.38 -6.53
N ALA A 19 15.26 10.63 -6.03
CA ALA A 19 14.82 10.04 -4.77
C ALA A 19 14.71 8.50 -4.82
N HIS A 20 14.22 7.92 -5.93
CA HIS A 20 14.12 6.47 -6.07
C HIS A 20 15.50 5.79 -6.09
N GLU A 21 16.46 6.37 -6.80
CA GLU A 21 17.82 5.81 -6.91
C GLU A 21 18.60 5.91 -5.58
N ILE A 22 18.49 7.04 -4.89
CA ILE A 22 19.14 7.25 -3.58
C ILE A 22 18.62 6.22 -2.58
N CYS A 23 17.30 6.10 -2.42
CA CYS A 23 16.71 5.12 -1.50
C CYS A 23 17.08 3.68 -1.88
N ALA A 24 17.02 3.33 -3.18
CA ALA A 24 17.28 1.98 -3.67
C ALA A 24 18.73 1.51 -3.47
N SER A 25 19.69 2.44 -3.39
CA SER A 25 21.09 2.11 -3.14
C SER A 25 21.31 1.36 -1.81
N CYS A 26 20.53 1.71 -0.78
CA CYS A 26 20.53 1.09 0.55
C CYS A 26 19.35 0.13 0.75
N HIS A 27 18.14 0.52 0.37
CA HIS A 27 16.90 -0.26 0.54
C HIS A 27 16.59 -1.18 -0.65
N LYS A 28 17.58 -1.98 -1.05
CA LYS A 28 17.53 -2.80 -2.28
C LYS A 28 16.31 -3.72 -2.33
N LEU A 29 16.02 -4.42 -1.23
CA LEU A 29 14.88 -5.34 -1.17
C LEU A 29 13.54 -4.61 -1.34
N GLN A 30 13.35 -3.50 -0.62
CA GLN A 30 12.13 -2.71 -0.73
C GLN A 30 12.00 -2.10 -2.13
N ALA A 31 13.08 -1.61 -2.72
CA ALA A 31 13.09 -1.08 -4.07
C ALA A 31 12.76 -2.14 -5.13
N THR A 32 13.35 -3.34 -5.02
CA THR A 32 13.04 -4.46 -5.91
C THR A 32 11.59 -4.90 -5.78
N ASP A 33 11.07 -5.05 -4.56
CA ASP A 33 9.66 -5.40 -4.34
C ASP A 33 8.72 -4.34 -4.94
N PHE A 34 9.04 -3.06 -4.74
CA PHE A 34 8.22 -1.93 -5.19
C PHE A 34 8.06 -1.84 -6.69
N GLN A 35 9.02 -2.33 -7.48
CA GLN A 35 8.91 -2.36 -8.95
C GLN A 35 7.69 -3.16 -9.43
N SER A 36 7.25 -4.15 -8.65
CA SER A 36 6.04 -4.93 -8.96
C SER A 36 4.74 -4.21 -8.58
N HIS A 37 4.81 -3.17 -7.75
CA HIS A 37 3.65 -2.44 -7.26
C HIS A 37 3.04 -1.55 -8.37
N PRO A 38 1.69 -1.47 -8.50
CA PRO A 38 1.04 -0.56 -9.44
C PRO A 38 1.44 0.91 -9.30
N HIS A 39 1.95 1.31 -8.13
CA HIS A 39 2.42 2.67 -7.84
C HIS A 39 3.72 3.02 -8.58
N ALA A 40 4.62 2.06 -8.79
CA ALA A 40 5.85 2.29 -9.55
C ALA A 40 5.53 2.70 -11.00
N LYS A 41 4.52 2.07 -11.61
CA LYS A 41 4.04 2.43 -12.97
C LYS A 41 3.44 3.84 -13.05
N GLN A 42 2.93 4.35 -11.94
CA GLN A 42 2.37 5.70 -11.82
C GLN A 42 3.41 6.75 -11.40
N GLN A 43 4.70 6.38 -11.39
CA GLN A 43 5.80 7.27 -11.00
C GLN A 43 5.68 7.81 -9.56
N ILE A 44 4.94 7.10 -8.69
CA ILE A 44 4.95 7.36 -7.25
C ILE A 44 6.28 6.86 -6.70
N ASN A 45 6.98 7.72 -5.96
CA ASN A 45 8.29 7.42 -5.41
C ASN A 45 8.22 7.11 -3.90
N CYS A 46 9.36 6.73 -3.31
CA CYS A 46 9.48 6.38 -1.90
C CYS A 46 9.03 7.53 -0.98
N GLY A 47 9.45 8.76 -1.31
CA GLY A 47 9.19 9.95 -0.52
C GLY A 47 7.73 10.35 -0.46
N THR A 48 6.91 9.90 -1.43
CA THR A 48 5.47 10.11 -1.40
C THR A 48 4.82 9.55 -0.13
N CYS A 49 5.30 8.40 0.36
CA CYS A 49 4.78 7.78 1.59
C CYS A 49 5.70 7.98 2.81
N HIS A 50 7.01 8.10 2.57
CA HIS A 50 8.04 8.10 3.63
C HIS A 50 8.63 9.47 3.93
N GLY A 51 8.31 10.51 3.15
CA GLY A 51 9.01 11.80 3.17
C GLY A 51 10.38 11.72 2.49
N GLU A 52 11.00 12.89 2.30
CA GLU A 52 12.27 13.00 1.56
C GLU A 52 13.44 12.33 2.29
N SER A 53 13.38 12.25 3.63
CA SER A 53 14.37 11.58 4.48
C SER A 53 15.80 12.07 4.22
N GLU A 54 15.97 13.37 4.01
CA GLU A 54 17.24 13.99 3.58
C GLU A 54 18.37 13.82 4.61
N THR A 55 18.09 14.00 5.91
CA THR A 55 19.10 13.77 6.95
C THR A 55 19.45 12.29 7.06
N HIS A 56 18.46 11.41 6.89
CA HIS A 56 18.67 9.96 6.91
C HIS A 56 19.56 9.51 5.74
N SER A 57 19.31 9.99 4.53
CA SER A 57 20.11 9.63 3.35
C SER A 57 21.51 10.26 3.40
N SER A 58 21.63 11.55 3.71
CA SER A 58 22.92 12.27 3.76
C SER A 58 23.86 11.77 4.86
N THR A 59 23.33 11.21 5.95
CA THR A 59 24.12 10.59 7.03
C THR A 59 24.26 9.08 6.89
N ASN A 60 23.89 8.50 5.74
CA ASN A 60 23.92 7.07 5.46
C ASN A 60 23.22 6.23 6.56
N GLY A 61 22.03 6.66 6.95
CA GLY A 61 21.22 6.03 8.00
C GLY A 61 21.56 6.45 9.43
N GLY A 62 22.41 7.46 9.62
CA GLY A 62 22.79 7.97 10.94
C GLY A 62 21.66 8.63 11.72
N SER A 63 20.56 9.01 11.06
CA SER A 63 19.31 9.46 11.68
C SER A 63 18.13 8.57 11.27
N PRO A 64 17.03 8.55 12.04
CA PRO A 64 15.77 7.96 11.58
C PRO A 64 15.28 8.63 10.27
N PRO A 65 14.55 7.89 9.41
CA PRO A 65 13.84 8.49 8.28
C PRO A 65 12.72 9.41 8.76
N ASP A 66 12.25 10.31 7.89
CA ASP A 66 11.18 11.25 8.23
C ASP A 66 9.91 10.51 8.67
N ARG A 67 9.57 9.43 7.95
CA ARG A 67 8.38 8.64 8.24
C ARG A 67 8.46 7.20 7.74
N VAL A 68 7.91 6.29 8.54
CA VAL A 68 7.55 4.93 8.11
C VAL A 68 6.14 4.65 8.63
N PRO A 69 5.09 4.79 7.80
CA PRO A 69 3.72 4.68 8.29
C PRO A 69 3.47 3.34 8.99
N ALA A 70 3.00 3.40 10.22
CA ALA A 70 2.60 2.21 10.96
C ALA A 70 1.30 1.63 10.35
N GLY A 71 1.01 0.35 10.61
CA GLY A 71 -0.15 -0.33 10.03
C GLY A 71 -1.48 0.40 10.26
N TYR A 72 -1.66 1.03 11.43
CA TYR A 72 -2.87 1.80 11.75
C TYR A 72 -2.95 3.17 11.07
N GLU A 73 -1.84 3.66 10.51
CA GLU A 73 -1.75 4.93 9.77
C GLU A 73 -2.01 4.72 8.27
N LEU A 74 -1.88 3.49 7.78
CA LEU A 74 -2.08 3.15 6.38
C LEU A 74 -3.48 3.50 5.82
N PRO A 75 -4.58 3.44 6.59
CA PRO A 75 -5.86 3.94 6.09
C PRO A 75 -5.80 5.43 5.71
N ALA A 76 -5.19 6.26 6.55
CA ALA A 76 -5.02 7.68 6.25
C ALA A 76 -4.03 7.89 5.10
N GLU A 77 -2.91 7.16 5.10
CA GLU A 77 -1.88 7.24 4.06
C GLU A 77 -2.44 6.89 2.68
N CYS A 78 -3.06 5.72 2.53
CA CYS A 78 -3.64 5.31 1.26
C CYS A 78 -4.84 6.18 0.89
N GLY A 79 -5.61 6.64 1.89
CA GLY A 79 -6.80 7.47 1.71
C GLY A 79 -6.55 8.88 1.20
N ALA A 80 -5.31 9.38 1.29
CA ALA A 80 -4.93 10.66 0.69
C ALA A 80 -5.16 10.68 -0.83
N CYS A 81 -5.04 9.51 -1.48
CA CYS A 81 -5.33 9.33 -2.91
C CYS A 81 -6.52 8.40 -3.19
N HIS A 82 -6.75 7.38 -2.36
CA HIS A 82 -7.84 6.40 -2.50
C HIS A 82 -9.01 6.70 -1.56
N THR A 83 -9.63 7.88 -1.73
CA THR A 83 -10.65 8.41 -0.81
C THR A 83 -11.88 7.50 -0.67
N ASP A 84 -12.39 6.96 -1.77
CA ASP A 84 -13.59 6.12 -1.74
C ASP A 84 -13.35 4.80 -1.02
N ALA A 85 -12.21 4.17 -1.31
CA ALA A 85 -11.79 2.94 -0.64
C ALA A 85 -11.54 3.18 0.86
N GLN A 86 -10.97 4.33 1.22
CA GLN A 86 -10.75 4.70 2.62
C GLN A 86 -12.07 4.96 3.36
N LYS A 87 -13.03 5.62 2.72
CA LYS A 87 -14.37 5.82 3.25
C LYS A 87 -15.06 4.49 3.54
N ASP A 88 -15.09 3.59 2.55
CA ASP A 88 -15.70 2.27 2.67
C ASP A 88 -15.00 1.40 3.72
N TYR A 89 -13.66 1.40 3.72
CA TYR A 89 -12.86 0.70 4.71
C TYR A 89 -13.11 1.22 6.12
N SER A 90 -13.21 2.54 6.31
CA SER A 90 -13.43 3.15 7.64
C SER A 90 -14.79 2.76 8.23
N ALA A 91 -15.78 2.44 7.39
CA ALA A 91 -17.07 1.92 7.83
C ALA A 91 -17.05 0.41 8.15
N SER A 92 -16.02 -0.32 7.73
CA SER A 92 -15.87 -1.75 7.99
C SER A 92 -15.51 -2.03 9.46
N LYS A 93 -15.76 -3.26 9.94
CA LYS A 93 -15.34 -3.66 11.30
C LYS A 93 -13.83 -3.58 11.50
N HIS A 94 -13.05 -3.92 10.47
CA HIS A 94 -11.59 -3.76 10.52
C HIS A 94 -11.18 -2.29 10.63
N GLY A 95 -11.74 -1.42 9.78
CA GLY A 95 -11.44 0.01 9.81
C GLY A 95 -11.84 0.69 11.11
N VAL A 96 -13.06 0.42 11.60
CA VAL A 96 -13.49 0.91 12.93
C VAL A 96 -12.53 0.44 14.02
N THR A 97 -12.05 -0.80 13.98
CA THR A 97 -11.13 -1.34 15.00
C THR A 97 -9.73 -0.72 14.90
N VAL A 98 -9.19 -0.57 13.69
CA VAL A 98 -7.91 0.09 13.44
C VAL A 98 -7.94 1.53 13.95
N LEU A 99 -9.02 2.27 13.63
CA LEU A 99 -9.17 3.68 13.97
C LEU A 99 -9.52 3.92 15.44
N ALA A 100 -10.28 3.04 16.09
CA ALA A 100 -10.78 3.28 17.43
C ALA A 100 -9.73 3.21 18.54
N ARG A 101 -8.60 2.50 18.35
CA ARG A 101 -7.68 2.17 19.48
C ARG A 101 -6.21 1.97 19.12
N GLY A 102 -5.76 2.36 17.91
CA GLY A 102 -4.40 2.05 17.47
C GLY A 102 -4.08 0.54 17.53
N GLN A 103 -5.12 -0.29 17.47
CA GLN A 103 -5.00 -1.73 17.65
C GLN A 103 -4.33 -2.33 16.42
N LYS A 104 -3.03 -2.60 16.57
CA LYS A 104 -2.13 -3.16 15.55
C LYS A 104 -2.56 -4.52 14.99
N LEU A 105 -3.56 -5.16 15.60
CA LEU A 105 -4.01 -6.51 15.23
C LEU A 105 -5.16 -6.50 14.21
N ALA A 106 -5.83 -5.38 14.00
CA ALA A 106 -6.88 -5.30 12.97
C ALA A 106 -6.27 -5.15 11.57
N ALA A 107 -6.85 -5.84 10.59
CA ALA A 107 -6.35 -5.81 9.22
C ALA A 107 -6.49 -4.39 8.63
N HIS A 108 -5.41 -3.89 8.04
CA HIS A 108 -5.30 -2.59 7.39
C HIS A 108 -5.06 -2.72 5.89
N CYS A 109 -4.94 -1.60 5.16
CA CYS A 109 -4.73 -1.59 3.70
C CYS A 109 -3.60 -2.54 3.28
N GLY A 110 -2.44 -2.38 3.93
CA GLY A 110 -1.26 -3.23 3.73
C GLY A 110 -1.39 -4.69 4.19
N THR A 111 -2.38 -5.05 5.00
CA THR A 111 -2.65 -6.47 5.35
C THR A 111 -3.21 -7.21 4.15
N CYS A 112 -4.09 -6.59 3.38
CA CYS A 112 -4.64 -7.20 2.17
C CYS A 112 -3.72 -6.91 0.98
N HIS A 113 -3.49 -5.64 0.64
CA HIS A 113 -2.83 -5.26 -0.60
C HIS A 113 -1.30 -5.39 -0.58
N GLY A 114 -0.67 -5.34 0.59
CA GLY A 114 0.78 -5.19 0.71
C GLY A 114 1.17 -3.72 0.67
N VAL A 115 2.47 -3.42 0.87
CA VAL A 115 2.96 -2.03 0.95
C VAL A 115 4.13 -1.74 0.01
N HIS A 116 4.99 -2.73 -0.25
CA HIS A 116 6.03 -2.65 -1.29
C HIS A 116 5.78 -3.68 -2.39
N ALA A 117 5.36 -4.90 -2.06
CA ALA A 117 4.88 -5.87 -3.03
C ALA A 117 3.34 -5.96 -2.99
N PRO A 118 2.65 -5.93 -4.15
CA PRO A 118 1.21 -6.14 -4.19
C PRO A 118 0.89 -7.61 -3.91
N ARG A 119 -0.22 -7.88 -3.23
CA ARG A 119 -0.76 -9.24 -3.08
C ARG A 119 -1.73 -9.56 -4.21
N THR A 120 -1.65 -10.78 -4.70
CA THR A 120 -2.68 -11.37 -5.56
C THR A 120 -3.95 -11.67 -4.75
N LEU A 121 -5.07 -11.93 -5.45
CA LEU A 121 -6.31 -12.36 -4.81
C LEU A 121 -6.13 -13.61 -3.91
N ALA A 122 -5.33 -14.57 -4.37
CA ALA A 122 -5.03 -15.78 -3.61
C ALA A 122 -4.22 -15.46 -2.33
N GLN A 123 -3.22 -14.57 -2.44
CA GLN A 123 -2.43 -14.15 -1.28
C GLN A 123 -3.26 -13.35 -0.28
N MET A 124 -4.21 -12.52 -0.74
CA MET A 124 -5.17 -11.82 0.12
C MET A 124 -6.05 -12.79 0.90
N LYS A 125 -6.58 -13.85 0.26
CA LYS A 125 -7.37 -14.89 0.92
C LYS A 125 -6.60 -15.55 2.07
N VAL A 126 -5.31 -15.83 1.89
CA VAL A 126 -4.45 -16.40 2.95
C VAL A 126 -4.37 -15.49 4.18
N GLN A 127 -4.41 -14.16 4.00
CA GLN A 127 -4.34 -13.22 5.13
C GLN A 127 -5.60 -13.28 6.01
N CYS A 128 -6.78 -13.48 5.41
CA CYS A 128 -8.01 -13.68 6.17
C CYS A 128 -7.87 -14.87 7.13
N ASN A 129 -7.35 -15.99 6.62
CA ASN A 129 -7.23 -17.25 7.36
C ASN A 129 -6.22 -17.18 8.52
N ARG A 130 -5.30 -16.20 8.52
CA ARG A 130 -4.34 -16.01 9.63
C ARG A 130 -5.00 -15.56 10.94
N CYS A 131 -6.11 -14.85 10.86
CA CYS A 131 -6.86 -14.38 12.04
C CYS A 131 -8.21 -15.08 12.15
N HIS A 132 -8.84 -15.40 11.02
CA HIS A 132 -10.07 -16.17 10.93
C HIS A 132 -9.78 -17.67 10.76
N GLU A 133 -8.89 -18.21 11.59
CA GLU A 133 -8.48 -19.62 11.56
C GLU A 133 -9.65 -20.56 11.88
N LYS A 134 -10.52 -20.13 12.81
CA LYS A 134 -11.81 -20.76 13.11
C LYS A 134 -12.91 -19.75 12.81
N LEU A 135 -13.41 -19.77 11.58
CA LEU A 135 -14.67 -19.11 11.28
C LEU A 135 -15.74 -19.81 12.13
N ALA A 136 -16.38 -19.08 13.05
CA ALA A 136 -17.57 -19.60 13.71
C ALA A 136 -18.55 -19.93 12.58
N GLU A 137 -19.06 -21.15 12.52
CA GLU A 137 -20.05 -21.52 11.50
C GLU A 137 -21.33 -20.70 11.72
N PRO A 138 -21.73 -19.90 10.71
CA PRO A 138 -23.13 -19.95 10.31
C PRO A 138 -23.34 -19.90 8.79
N HIS A 139 -22.29 -20.00 7.96
CA HIS A 139 -22.50 -20.08 6.51
C HIS A 139 -22.66 -21.54 6.07
N PRO A 140 -23.67 -21.87 5.24
CA PRO A 140 -23.80 -23.21 4.69
C PRO A 140 -22.53 -23.59 3.89
N PRO A 141 -22.25 -24.90 3.73
CA PRO A 141 -21.19 -25.37 2.84
C PRO A 141 -21.36 -24.76 1.46
N VAL A 142 -20.36 -24.01 1.01
CA VAL A 142 -20.43 -23.37 -0.30
C VAL A 142 -20.00 -24.42 -1.34
N PRO A 143 -20.82 -24.73 -2.36
CA PRO A 143 -20.44 -25.67 -3.41
C PRO A 143 -19.16 -25.19 -4.09
N PRO A 144 -18.27 -26.08 -4.55
CA PRO A 144 -17.12 -25.67 -5.33
C PRO A 144 -17.59 -25.05 -6.64
N SER A 145 -17.66 -23.72 -6.72
CA SER A 145 -17.92 -23.02 -7.98
C SER A 145 -16.64 -22.95 -8.82
N GLU A 146 -16.78 -23.03 -10.14
CA GLU A 146 -15.67 -22.93 -11.11
C GLU A 146 -14.89 -21.60 -10.99
N THR A 147 -15.53 -20.56 -10.46
CA THR A 147 -14.87 -19.34 -9.99
C THR A 147 -14.59 -19.46 -8.50
N ALA A 148 -13.32 -19.46 -8.09
CA ALA A 148 -12.95 -19.56 -6.68
C ALA A 148 -13.66 -18.48 -5.84
N GLN A 149 -14.69 -18.86 -5.08
CA GLN A 149 -15.34 -17.96 -4.13
C GLN A 149 -14.31 -17.58 -3.07
N VAL A 150 -14.18 -16.27 -2.90
CA VAL A 150 -13.24 -15.60 -2.01
C VAL A 150 -14.07 -14.86 -0.97
N CYS A 151 -13.52 -14.64 0.23
CA CYS A 151 -14.28 -14.10 1.37
C CYS A 151 -15.05 -12.82 1.00
N PHE A 152 -14.42 -11.95 0.21
CA PHE A 152 -14.97 -10.68 -0.22
C PHE A 152 -16.04 -10.76 -1.32
N THR A 153 -16.32 -11.94 -1.91
CA THR A 153 -17.49 -12.12 -2.79
C THR A 153 -18.80 -11.88 -2.02
N CYS A 154 -18.87 -12.33 -0.77
CA CYS A 154 -20.04 -12.13 0.10
C CYS A 154 -19.82 -10.99 1.10
N HIS A 155 -18.58 -10.80 1.57
CA HIS A 155 -18.24 -9.73 2.51
C HIS A 155 -18.01 -8.38 1.84
N ASN A 156 -18.10 -8.26 0.52
CA ASN A 156 -17.79 -7.07 -0.28
C ASN A 156 -16.35 -6.55 -0.13
N ASN A 157 -15.87 -5.90 -1.19
CA ASN A 157 -14.56 -5.24 -1.18
C ASN A 157 -14.62 -3.98 -0.31
N HIS A 158 -13.53 -3.75 0.45
CA HIS A 158 -13.26 -2.61 1.35
C HIS A 158 -14.25 -2.41 2.50
N THR A 159 -15.56 -2.53 2.28
CA THR A 159 -16.58 -2.48 3.34
C THR A 159 -16.58 -3.69 4.26
N LEU A 160 -16.12 -4.87 3.77
CA LEU A 160 -15.96 -6.11 4.55
C LEU A 160 -17.16 -6.39 5.48
N LYS A 161 -18.37 -6.25 4.93
CA LYS A 161 -19.64 -6.41 5.65
C LYS A 161 -19.69 -7.77 6.32
N THR A 162 -19.72 -7.79 7.63
CA THR A 162 -20.14 -8.98 8.38
C THR A 162 -21.66 -8.97 8.45
N ALA A 163 -22.31 -10.14 8.36
CA ALA A 163 -23.74 -10.23 8.62
C ALA A 163 -24.05 -9.54 9.96
N ALA A 164 -25.02 -8.63 9.95
CA ALA A 164 -25.54 -8.07 11.19
C ALA A 164 -26.06 -9.25 12.01
N ARG A 165 -25.54 -9.41 13.23
CA ARG A 165 -26.21 -10.26 14.22
C ARG A 165 -27.56 -9.64 14.55
#